data_AF-A0A7L1IPW2-F1
#
_entry.id   AF-A0A7L1IPW2-F1
#
_cell.length_a   1.000
_cell.length_b   1.000
_cell.length_c   1.000
_cell.angle_alpha   90.00
_cell.angle_beta   90.00
_cell.angle_gamma   90.00
#
_symmetry.space_group_name_H-M   'P 1'
#
loop_
_entity.id
_entity.type
_entity.pdbx_description
1 polymer ?
#
loop_
_entity_poly.entity_id
_entity_poly.type
_entity_poly.pdbx_seq_one_letter_code
_entity_poly.pdbx_strand_id
1 'polypeptide(L)'
;SCTEYITQNHYITRALSAEEATFPIAYVMTVHKEFETFERLFRAVYMPQNIYCVHVDAKAPAPFQQAARLLVGCFPNAFLASRAERVVYGGISRLRADLHCMRDLLGSAVPWRYLINTCGQDFPLKTNREIVRMLKSFGGKNITPGVLQPPHIAPRTKYVHREQLYSLFSFMLRTLVRKAPPPHNLTIYFGSAYVAVTRPFVEFVLQDQRAIDLLAWSEDTYSPDEHFWVTLNRIPG
;
A
#
# COMPACT_ATOMS: atom_id res chain seq x y z
N SER A 1 0.00 -29.78 5.89
CA SER A 1 -1.21 -29.23 5.22
C SER A 1 -1.47 -27.80 5.68
N CYS A 2 -2.34 -27.02 5.02
CA CYS A 2 -2.65 -25.65 5.49
C CYS A 2 -3.29 -25.63 6.89
N THR A 3 -4.16 -26.60 7.19
CA THR A 3 -4.79 -26.74 8.52
C THR A 3 -3.75 -26.93 9.63
N GLU A 4 -2.77 -27.81 9.41
CA GLU A 4 -1.67 -28.03 10.35
C GLU A 4 -0.82 -26.76 10.50
N TYR A 5 -0.47 -26.10 9.39
CA TYR A 5 0.33 -24.87 9.42
C TYR A 5 -0.35 -23.75 10.22
N ILE A 6 -1.65 -23.52 9.99
CA ILE A 6 -2.45 -22.52 10.71
C ILE A 6 -2.48 -22.84 12.22
N THR A 7 -2.67 -24.11 12.56
CA THR A 7 -2.79 -24.57 13.96
C THR A 7 -1.44 -24.46 14.69
N GLN A 8 -0.36 -24.97 14.09
CA GLN A 8 0.98 -24.98 14.66
C GLN A 8 1.55 -23.56 14.82
N ASN A 9 1.21 -22.65 13.92
CA ASN A 9 1.67 -21.27 13.99
C ASN A 9 0.75 -20.35 14.81
N HIS A 10 -0.31 -20.90 15.43
CA HIS A 10 -1.25 -20.19 16.29
C HIS A 10 -1.95 -18.99 15.62
N TYR A 11 -2.37 -19.15 14.36
CA TYR A 11 -3.18 -18.14 13.69
C TYR A 11 -4.57 -18.03 14.33
N ILE A 12 -5.08 -16.80 14.42
CA ILE A 12 -6.42 -16.54 14.92
C ILE A 12 -7.44 -16.91 13.84
N THR A 13 -8.29 -17.90 14.09
CA THR A 13 -9.22 -18.46 13.09
C THR A 13 -10.67 -17.96 13.21
N ARG A 14 -10.97 -17.17 14.25
CA ARG A 14 -12.29 -16.52 14.43
C ARG A 14 -12.13 -15.07 14.91
N ALA A 15 -13.09 -14.21 14.59
CA ALA A 15 -13.12 -12.86 15.14
C ALA A 15 -13.17 -12.90 16.68
N LEU A 16 -12.37 -12.06 17.34
CA LEU A 16 -12.26 -12.04 18.80
C LEU A 16 -13.34 -11.21 19.50
N SER A 17 -14.04 -10.36 18.75
CA SER A 17 -15.17 -9.58 19.24
C SER A 17 -16.14 -9.20 18.12
N ALA A 18 -17.41 -8.92 18.47
CA ALA A 18 -18.39 -8.38 17.53
C ALA A 18 -17.98 -7.00 16.98
N GLU A 19 -17.26 -6.22 17.79
CA GLU A 19 -16.71 -4.91 17.43
C GLU A 19 -15.73 -5.01 16.26
N GLU A 20 -14.87 -6.04 16.27
CA GLU A 20 -13.91 -6.32 15.21
C GLU A 20 -14.56 -7.00 14.01
N ALA A 21 -15.49 -7.93 14.23
CA ALA A 21 -16.20 -8.64 13.17
C ALA A 21 -16.97 -7.69 12.24
N THR A 22 -17.50 -6.59 12.77
CA THR A 22 -18.30 -5.59 12.05
C THR A 22 -17.48 -4.44 11.46
N PHE A 23 -16.16 -4.45 11.66
CA PHE A 23 -15.25 -3.44 11.12
C PHE A 23 -14.04 -4.06 10.41
N PRO A 24 -14.24 -4.72 9.25
CA PRO A 24 -13.14 -5.34 8.53
C PRO A 24 -12.14 -4.30 8.01
N ILE A 25 -10.87 -4.64 8.10
CA ILE A 25 -9.74 -3.84 7.59
C ILE A 25 -9.13 -4.56 6.39
N ALA A 26 -8.80 -3.80 5.36
CA ALA A 26 -7.98 -4.27 4.25
C ALA A 26 -6.51 -3.92 4.49
N TYR A 27 -5.62 -4.84 4.15
CA TYR A 27 -4.18 -4.62 4.17
C TYR A 27 -3.58 -4.75 2.78
N VAL A 28 -2.68 -3.83 2.45
CA VAL A 28 -1.76 -3.94 1.32
C VAL A 28 -0.38 -4.19 1.87
N MET A 29 0.25 -5.30 1.51
CA MET A 29 1.57 -5.69 2.04
C MET A 29 2.57 -5.80 0.89
N THR A 30 3.48 -4.83 0.76
CA THR A 30 4.53 -4.85 -0.27
C THR A 30 5.80 -5.51 0.28
N VAL A 31 6.23 -6.63 -0.29
CA VAL A 31 7.32 -7.47 0.22
C VAL A 31 8.29 -7.90 -0.89
N HIS A 32 9.57 -8.08 -0.54
CA HIS A 32 10.60 -8.45 -1.53
C HIS A 32 11.77 -9.29 -0.97
N LYS A 33 11.87 -9.45 0.36
CA LYS A 33 12.94 -10.18 1.05
C LYS A 33 12.51 -10.55 2.48
N GLU A 34 13.35 -11.31 3.19
CA GLU A 34 13.18 -11.64 4.62
C GLU A 34 11.82 -12.29 4.90
N PHE A 35 11.59 -13.49 4.35
CA PHE A 35 10.29 -14.18 4.42
C PHE A 35 9.79 -14.37 5.85
N GLU A 36 10.66 -14.74 6.78
CA GLU A 36 10.32 -14.96 8.18
C GLU A 36 9.79 -13.69 8.86
N THR A 37 10.34 -12.52 8.51
CA THR A 37 9.85 -11.22 8.99
C THR A 37 8.45 -10.94 8.44
N PHE A 38 8.25 -11.16 7.14
CA PHE A 38 6.93 -11.05 6.50
C PHE A 38 5.91 -12.01 7.13
N GLU A 39 6.25 -13.28 7.32
CA GLU A 39 5.41 -14.31 7.93
C GLU A 39 5.00 -13.89 9.35
N ARG A 40 5.95 -13.36 10.14
CA ARG A 40 5.70 -12.87 11.49
C ARG A 40 4.78 -11.66 11.50
N LEU A 41 4.96 -10.70 10.57
CA LEU A 41 4.08 -9.55 10.40
C LEU A 41 2.67 -10.01 10.00
N PHE A 42 2.57 -10.86 8.97
CA PHE A 42 1.30 -11.39 8.48
C PHE A 42 0.53 -12.05 9.62
N ARG A 43 1.16 -12.94 10.39
CA ARG A 43 0.55 -13.53 11.59
C ARG A 43 0.09 -12.50 12.62
N ALA A 44 0.89 -11.47 12.87
CA ALA A 44 0.60 -10.48 13.91
C ALA A 44 -0.63 -9.62 13.59
N VAL A 45 -0.89 -9.34 12.30
CA VAL A 45 -2.06 -8.57 11.86
C VAL A 45 -3.24 -9.44 11.43
N TYR A 46 -3.02 -10.73 11.18
CA TYR A 46 -4.04 -11.62 10.64
C TYR A 46 -5.26 -11.76 11.55
N MET A 47 -6.42 -11.61 10.92
CA MET A 47 -7.76 -11.80 11.46
C MET A 47 -8.66 -12.31 10.33
N PRO A 48 -9.56 -13.26 10.59
CA PRO A 48 -10.34 -13.93 9.55
C PRO A 48 -11.41 -13.04 8.91
N GLN A 49 -11.88 -11.98 9.59
CA GLN A 49 -12.83 -11.03 9.02
C GLN A 49 -12.20 -9.98 8.12
N ASN A 50 -10.89 -9.73 8.26
CA ASN A 50 -10.13 -8.74 7.47
C ASN A 50 -9.79 -9.30 6.09
N ILE A 51 -9.10 -8.52 5.25
CA ILE A 51 -8.62 -8.97 3.94
C ILE A 51 -7.20 -8.47 3.64
N TYR A 52 -6.39 -9.29 2.97
CA TYR A 52 -4.96 -9.04 2.76
C TYR A 52 -4.61 -9.21 1.29
N CYS A 53 -4.10 -8.16 0.66
CA CYS A 53 -3.41 -8.24 -0.61
C CYS A 53 -1.91 -8.16 -0.38
N VAL A 54 -1.17 -9.16 -0.86
CA VAL A 54 0.28 -9.21 -0.76
C VAL A 54 0.89 -8.97 -2.14
N HIS A 55 1.59 -7.86 -2.30
CA HIS A 55 2.40 -7.59 -3.47
C HIS A 55 3.81 -8.12 -3.24
N VAL A 56 4.24 -9.06 -4.07
CA VAL A 56 5.61 -9.58 -4.08
C VAL A 56 6.35 -8.93 -5.25
N ASP A 57 7.46 -8.24 -4.97
CA ASP A 57 8.30 -7.65 -6.03
C ASP A 57 8.72 -8.71 -7.04
N ALA A 58 8.53 -8.43 -8.32
CA ALA A 58 8.91 -9.35 -9.41
C ALA A 58 10.43 -9.62 -9.46
N LYS A 59 11.26 -8.79 -8.81
CA LYS A 59 12.70 -9.01 -8.62
C LYS A 59 13.04 -9.94 -7.45
N ALA A 60 12.09 -10.27 -6.58
CA ALA A 60 12.35 -11.13 -5.44
C ALA A 60 12.81 -12.52 -5.91
N PRO A 61 13.73 -13.20 -5.21
CA PRO A 61 14.19 -14.53 -5.59
C PRO A 61 13.02 -15.53 -5.69
N ALA A 62 13.10 -16.47 -6.64
CA ALA A 62 12.05 -17.48 -6.84
C ALA A 62 11.65 -18.25 -5.55
N PRO A 63 12.59 -18.64 -4.65
CA PRO A 63 12.22 -19.24 -3.37
C PRO A 63 11.33 -18.34 -2.50
N PHE A 64 11.60 -17.04 -2.48
CA PHE A 64 10.79 -16.07 -1.73
C PHE A 64 9.38 -15.97 -2.32
N GLN A 65 9.26 -15.85 -3.64
CA GLN A 65 7.96 -15.78 -4.32
C GLN A 65 7.13 -17.06 -4.06
N GLN A 66 7.78 -18.22 -4.10
CA GLN A 66 7.13 -19.49 -3.82
C GLN A 66 6.68 -19.61 -2.37
N ALA A 67 7.52 -19.22 -1.40
CA ALA A 67 7.17 -19.21 0.01
C ALA A 67 5.99 -18.28 0.30
N ALA A 68 5.99 -17.07 -0.25
CA ALA A 68 4.88 -16.11 -0.13
C ALA A 68 3.58 -16.69 -0.72
N ARG A 69 3.64 -17.33 -1.89
CA ARG A 69 2.48 -18.00 -2.50
C ARG A 69 1.92 -19.11 -1.62
N LEU A 70 2.78 -19.97 -1.08
CA LEU A 70 2.38 -21.08 -0.22
C LEU A 70 1.74 -20.59 1.08
N LEU A 71 2.32 -19.57 1.72
CA LEU A 71 1.77 -18.97 2.93
C LEU A 71 0.39 -18.37 2.66
N VAL A 72 0.30 -17.46 1.70
CA VAL A 72 -0.93 -16.72 1.40
C VAL A 72 -2.03 -17.67 0.93
N GLY A 73 -1.68 -18.70 0.15
CA GLY A 73 -2.63 -19.71 -0.34
C GLY A 73 -3.31 -20.54 0.77
N CYS A 74 -2.83 -20.49 2.01
CA CYS A 74 -3.51 -21.15 3.13
C CYS A 74 -4.67 -20.35 3.73
N PHE A 75 -4.84 -19.07 3.36
CA PHE A 75 -5.82 -18.18 3.97
C PHE A 75 -6.86 -17.72 2.93
N PRO A 76 -8.16 -17.96 3.15
CA PRO A 76 -9.20 -17.66 2.16
C PRO A 76 -9.43 -16.15 1.95
N ASN A 77 -9.00 -15.33 2.91
CA ASN A 77 -9.11 -13.87 2.91
C ASN A 77 -7.75 -13.19 2.65
N ALA A 78 -6.79 -13.91 2.07
CA ALA A 78 -5.53 -13.34 1.61
C ALA A 78 -5.23 -13.79 0.17
N PHE A 79 -4.62 -12.91 -0.62
CA PHE A 79 -4.25 -13.22 -1.99
C PHE A 79 -3.01 -12.44 -2.44
N LEU A 80 -2.31 -12.95 -3.45
CA LEU A 80 -1.24 -12.21 -4.10
C LEU A 80 -1.83 -11.20 -5.09
N ALA A 81 -1.23 -10.01 -5.18
CA ALA A 81 -1.62 -9.00 -6.16
C ALA A 81 -1.69 -9.60 -7.58
N SER A 82 -2.71 -9.23 -8.34
CA SER A 82 -2.94 -9.67 -9.72
C SER A 82 -1.82 -9.24 -10.68
N ARG A 83 -1.06 -8.20 -10.30
CA ARG A 83 0.08 -7.69 -11.04
C ARG A 83 1.26 -7.44 -10.10
N ALA A 84 2.40 -8.02 -10.44
CA ALA A 84 3.67 -7.76 -9.78
C ALA A 84 4.42 -6.63 -10.50
N GLU A 85 5.03 -5.74 -9.72
CA GLU A 85 5.87 -4.64 -10.18
C GLU A 85 7.33 -4.96 -9.89
N ARG A 86 8.25 -4.48 -10.72
CA ARG A 86 9.69 -4.50 -10.44
C ARG A 86 10.03 -3.21 -9.71
N VAL A 87 9.91 -3.21 -8.39
CA VAL A 87 9.91 -1.95 -7.60
C VAL A 87 11.28 -1.29 -7.58
N VAL A 88 11.38 -0.06 -8.08
CA VAL A 88 12.57 0.78 -8.02
C VAL A 88 12.44 1.78 -6.88
N TYR A 89 13.48 1.88 -6.05
CA TYR A 89 13.48 2.82 -4.94
C TYR A 89 13.32 4.27 -5.43
N GLY A 90 12.35 4.98 -4.85
CA GLY A 90 11.97 6.33 -5.26
C GLY A 90 11.23 6.41 -6.59
N GLY A 91 10.86 5.27 -7.20
CA GLY A 91 10.16 5.19 -8.46
C GLY A 91 8.65 5.00 -8.30
N ILE A 92 7.89 5.24 -9.38
CA ILE A 92 6.44 5.07 -9.43
C ILE A 92 6.00 3.62 -9.21
N SER A 93 6.86 2.65 -9.53
CA SER A 93 6.61 1.23 -9.33
C SER A 93 6.26 0.89 -7.86
N ARG A 94 6.78 1.63 -6.88
CA ARG A 94 6.39 1.49 -5.46
C ARG A 94 4.93 1.87 -5.23
N LEU A 95 4.47 2.97 -5.81
CA LEU A 95 3.09 3.43 -5.72
C LEU A 95 2.14 2.49 -6.50
N ARG A 96 2.56 2.04 -7.69
CA ARG A 96 1.78 1.07 -8.50
C ARG A 96 1.56 -0.25 -7.79
N ALA A 97 2.54 -0.74 -7.02
CA ALA A 97 2.38 -1.93 -6.19
C ALA A 97 1.17 -1.82 -5.25
N ASP A 98 0.99 -0.66 -4.60
CA ASP A 98 -0.17 -0.41 -3.75
C ASP A 98 -1.46 -0.30 -4.56
N LEU A 99 -1.44 0.42 -5.69
CA LEU A 99 -2.61 0.62 -6.54
C LEU A 99 -3.15 -0.67 -7.14
N HIS A 100 -2.28 -1.61 -7.53
CA HIS A 100 -2.72 -2.94 -7.99
C HIS A 100 -3.47 -3.68 -6.89
N CYS A 101 -2.92 -3.70 -5.68
CA CYS A 101 -3.59 -4.31 -4.54
C CYS A 101 -4.91 -3.60 -4.19
N MET A 102 -4.95 -2.27 -4.22
CA MET A 102 -6.17 -1.49 -4.01
C MET A 102 -7.28 -1.90 -4.97
N ARG A 103 -6.96 -2.05 -6.27
CA ARG A 103 -7.91 -2.50 -7.29
C ARG A 103 -8.45 -3.90 -6.98
N ASP A 104 -7.56 -4.83 -6.65
CA ASP A 104 -7.96 -6.22 -6.36
C ASP A 104 -8.80 -6.30 -5.06
N LEU A 105 -8.47 -5.48 -4.05
CA LEU A 105 -9.22 -5.38 -2.79
C LEU A 105 -10.62 -4.79 -2.98
N LEU A 106 -10.81 -3.84 -3.90
CA LEU A 106 -12.16 -3.34 -4.24
C LEU A 106 -13.03 -4.42 -4.88
N GLY A 107 -12.43 -5.34 -5.63
CA GLY A 107 -13.11 -6.48 -6.24
C GLY A 107 -13.51 -7.59 -5.25
N SER A 108 -13.07 -7.52 -3.99
CA SER A 108 -13.42 -8.51 -2.98
C SER A 108 -14.84 -8.33 -2.43
N ALA A 109 -15.48 -9.46 -2.13
CA ALA A 109 -16.75 -9.53 -1.42
C ALA A 109 -16.68 -9.05 0.05
N VAL A 110 -15.47 -8.93 0.63
CA VAL A 110 -15.31 -8.44 2.01
C VAL A 110 -15.65 -6.94 2.07
N PRO A 111 -16.63 -6.51 2.89
CA PRO A 111 -17.05 -5.11 2.99
C PRO A 111 -16.13 -4.32 3.94
N TRP A 112 -14.84 -4.28 3.62
CA TRP A 112 -13.84 -3.58 4.43
C TRP A 112 -14.08 -2.06 4.46
N ARG A 113 -13.70 -1.43 5.57
CA ARG A 113 -13.99 -0.02 5.89
C ARG A 113 -12.79 0.89 5.62
N TYR A 114 -11.61 0.41 6.01
CA TYR A 114 -10.34 1.10 5.88
C TYR A 114 -9.30 0.16 5.27
N LEU A 115 -8.37 0.75 4.54
CA LEU A 115 -7.18 0.12 4.00
C LEU A 115 -5.96 0.68 4.73
N ILE A 116 -5.04 -0.19 5.15
CA ILE A 116 -3.73 0.15 5.70
C ILE A 116 -2.66 -0.48 4.79
N ASN A 117 -1.72 0.30 4.29
CA ASN A 117 -0.56 -0.25 3.58
C ASN A 117 0.63 -0.44 4.53
N THR A 118 1.38 -1.51 4.30
CA THR A 118 2.57 -1.90 5.07
C THR A 118 3.64 -2.44 4.14
N CYS A 119 4.89 -2.38 4.58
CA CYS A 119 6.01 -3.10 3.97
C CYS A 119 6.40 -4.32 4.82
N GLY A 120 7.20 -5.21 4.25
CA GLY A 120 7.65 -6.45 4.92
C GLY A 120 8.49 -6.26 6.20
N GLN A 121 8.84 -5.03 6.57
CA GLN A 121 9.62 -4.70 7.76
C GLN A 121 8.82 -3.92 8.82
N ASP A 122 7.54 -3.65 8.56
CA ASP A 122 6.65 -3.05 9.56
C ASP A 122 6.27 -4.07 10.64
N PHE A 123 5.85 -3.59 11.80
CA PHE A 123 5.28 -4.43 12.85
C PHE A 123 4.21 -3.69 13.66
N PRO A 124 3.06 -4.32 13.96
CA PRO A 124 1.99 -3.65 14.69
C PRO A 124 2.37 -3.38 16.16
N LEU A 125 2.16 -2.15 16.62
CA LEU A 125 2.30 -1.76 18.02
C LEU A 125 0.96 -1.76 18.79
N LYS A 126 -0.09 -2.24 18.13
CA LYS A 126 -1.48 -2.22 18.60
C LYS A 126 -2.16 -3.51 18.15
N THR A 127 -3.04 -4.02 18.98
CA THR A 127 -3.93 -5.14 18.64
C THR A 127 -4.92 -4.73 17.56
N ASN A 128 -5.51 -5.70 16.85
CA ASN A 128 -6.56 -5.42 15.87
C ASN A 128 -7.73 -4.62 16.48
N ARG A 129 -8.15 -4.96 17.71
CA ARG A 129 -9.20 -4.20 18.42
C ARG A 129 -8.82 -2.74 18.68
N GLU A 130 -7.59 -2.47 19.08
CA GLU A 130 -7.11 -1.09 19.26
C GLU A 130 -7.06 -0.34 17.92
N ILE A 131 -6.59 -0.99 16.86
CA ILE A 131 -6.58 -0.42 15.51
C ILE A 131 -8.01 -0.09 15.07
N VAL A 132 -8.97 -1.01 15.21
CA VAL A 132 -10.39 -0.79 14.90
C VAL A 132 -10.94 0.43 15.65
N ARG A 133 -10.64 0.57 16.94
CA ARG A 133 -11.10 1.69 17.77
C ARG A 133 -10.51 3.03 17.33
N MET A 134 -9.21 3.05 17.02
CA MET A 134 -8.56 4.24 16.49
C MET A 134 -9.16 4.63 15.14
N LEU A 135 -9.31 3.69 14.20
CA LEU A 135 -9.92 3.97 12.90
C LEU A 135 -11.35 4.49 13.01
N LYS A 136 -12.15 3.94 13.93
CA LYS A 136 -13.49 4.44 14.25
C LYS A 136 -13.46 5.89 14.76
N SER A 137 -12.48 6.26 15.60
CA SER A 137 -12.40 7.62 16.15
C SER A 137 -12.07 8.69 15.11
N PHE A 138 -11.51 8.31 13.95
CA PHE A 138 -11.31 9.23 12.82
C PHE A 138 -12.60 9.54 12.04
N GLY A 139 -13.71 8.86 12.31
CA GLY A 139 -15.03 9.22 11.79
C GLY A 139 -15.13 9.24 10.25
N GLY A 140 -14.48 8.29 9.57
CA GLY A 140 -14.48 8.21 8.10
C GLY A 140 -13.48 9.14 7.42
N LYS A 141 -12.57 9.77 8.17
CA LYS A 141 -11.47 10.55 7.61
C LYS A 141 -10.27 9.66 7.30
N ASN A 142 -9.53 10.02 6.26
CA ASN A 142 -8.28 9.37 5.88
C ASN A 142 -7.11 9.90 6.73
N ILE A 143 -6.07 9.08 6.87
CA ILE A 143 -4.83 9.38 7.58
C ILE A 143 -3.71 9.39 6.55
N THR A 144 -3.37 10.59 6.08
CA THR A 144 -2.30 10.85 5.11
C THR A 144 -1.45 12.02 5.63
N PRO A 145 -0.58 11.79 6.63
CA PRO A 145 0.18 12.86 7.25
C PRO A 145 1.10 13.52 6.22
N GLY A 146 1.14 14.86 6.24
CA GLY A 146 2.04 15.61 5.37
C GLY A 146 1.82 17.11 5.45
N VAL A 147 2.73 17.82 4.78
CA VAL A 147 2.89 19.28 4.79
C VAL A 147 2.93 19.82 3.37
N LEU A 148 2.79 21.14 3.22
CA LEU A 148 3.05 21.78 1.93
C LEU A 148 4.49 21.47 1.49
N GLN A 149 4.69 21.24 0.19
CA GLN A 149 5.99 20.87 -0.35
C GLN A 149 7.12 21.80 0.14
N PRO A 150 8.10 21.30 0.91
CA PRO A 150 9.23 22.11 1.34
C PRO A 150 10.14 22.48 0.16
N PRO A 151 10.78 23.66 0.16
CA PRO A 151 11.62 24.11 -0.96
C PRO A 151 12.75 23.15 -1.35
N HIS A 152 13.35 22.46 -0.38
CA HIS A 152 14.43 21.50 -0.63
C HIS A 152 13.95 20.21 -1.32
N ILE A 153 12.65 19.89 -1.23
CA ILE A 153 12.01 18.73 -1.88
C ILE A 153 11.50 19.08 -3.28
N ALA A 154 11.32 20.36 -3.59
CA ALA A 154 10.85 20.85 -4.89
C ALA A 154 11.52 20.19 -6.12
N PRO A 155 12.84 19.88 -6.13
CA PRO A 155 13.46 19.20 -7.26
C PRO A 155 12.80 17.86 -7.64
N ARG A 156 12.18 17.14 -6.69
CA ARG A 156 11.55 15.82 -6.90
C ARG A 156 10.37 15.85 -7.86
N THR A 157 9.64 16.97 -7.90
CA THR A 157 8.49 17.17 -8.79
C THR A 157 8.74 18.22 -9.87
N LYS A 158 9.79 19.04 -9.73
CA LYS A 158 10.19 20.05 -10.72
C LYS A 158 10.87 19.44 -11.95
N TYR A 159 11.57 18.33 -11.79
CA TYR A 159 12.32 17.68 -12.85
C TYR A 159 11.81 16.26 -13.14
N VAL A 160 11.97 15.84 -14.39
CA VAL A 160 11.68 14.47 -14.83
C VAL A 160 12.74 13.54 -14.24
N HIS A 161 12.27 12.45 -13.63
CA HIS A 161 13.07 11.35 -13.13
C HIS A 161 12.70 10.07 -13.87
N ARG A 162 13.68 9.22 -14.12
CA ARG A 162 13.48 7.96 -14.84
C ARG A 162 13.95 6.80 -14.00
N GLU A 163 13.10 5.81 -13.84
CA GLU A 163 13.50 4.52 -13.26
C GLU A 163 14.57 3.90 -14.17
N GLN A 164 15.68 3.49 -13.57
CA GLN A 164 16.74 2.74 -14.23
C GLN A 164 16.78 1.33 -13.64
N LEU A 165 16.63 0.34 -14.49
CA LEU A 165 16.46 -1.05 -14.10
C LEU A 165 17.54 -1.90 -14.78
N TYR A 166 18.53 -2.31 -14.00
CA TYR A 166 19.59 -3.23 -14.43
C TYR A 166 19.38 -4.59 -13.76
N SER A 167 20.18 -5.60 -14.15
CA SER A 167 20.06 -6.95 -13.59
C SER A 167 20.36 -7.01 -12.10
N LEU A 168 21.39 -6.27 -11.64
CA LEU A 168 21.89 -6.33 -10.26
C LEU A 168 21.44 -5.15 -9.39
N PHE A 169 21.01 -4.05 -9.98
CA PHE A 169 20.63 -2.84 -9.25
C PHE A 169 19.61 -2.02 -10.00
N SER A 170 18.93 -1.13 -9.26
CA SER A 170 17.98 -0.19 -9.82
C SER A 170 18.05 1.13 -9.07
N PHE A 171 17.88 2.24 -9.77
CA PHE A 171 17.93 3.57 -9.17
C PHE A 171 17.08 4.56 -9.96
N MET A 172 16.82 5.72 -9.37
CA MET A 172 16.14 6.84 -10.04
C MET A 172 17.16 7.83 -10.60
N LEU A 173 17.11 8.07 -11.91
CA LEU A 173 17.93 9.07 -12.59
C LEU A 173 17.17 10.38 -12.72
N ARG A 174 17.66 11.44 -12.07
CA ARG A 174 17.15 12.81 -12.30
C ARG A 174 17.69 13.36 -13.61
N THR A 175 16.82 13.88 -14.45
CA THR A 175 17.19 14.59 -15.69
C THR A 175 17.18 16.11 -15.49
N LEU A 176 17.62 16.86 -16.50
CA LEU A 176 17.52 18.33 -16.52
C LEU A 176 16.19 18.83 -17.10
N VAL A 177 15.31 17.92 -17.57
CA VAL A 177 14.03 18.27 -18.17
C VAL A 177 13.07 18.71 -17.07
N ARG A 178 12.50 19.91 -17.20
CA ARG A 178 11.48 20.41 -16.28
C ARG A 178 10.13 19.80 -16.59
N LYS A 179 9.39 19.46 -15.54
CA LYS A 179 8.01 18.99 -15.66
C LYS A 179 7.04 20.14 -15.90
N ALA A 180 5.93 19.83 -16.56
CA ALA A 180 4.74 20.68 -16.57
C ALA A 180 4.21 20.85 -15.13
N PRO A 181 3.49 21.94 -14.83
CA PRO A 181 2.81 22.09 -13.54
C PRO A 181 1.83 20.93 -13.28
N PRO A 182 1.48 20.66 -12.01
CA PRO A 182 0.50 19.65 -11.65
C PRO A 182 -0.84 19.88 -12.38
N PRO A 183 -1.54 18.81 -12.77
CA PRO A 183 -2.84 18.93 -13.43
C PRO A 183 -3.88 19.55 -12.48
N HIS A 184 -4.98 20.07 -13.04
CA HIS A 184 -6.10 20.64 -12.29
C HIS A 184 -5.71 21.76 -11.29
N ASN A 185 -4.59 22.44 -11.52
CA ASN A 185 -4.00 23.42 -10.60
C ASN A 185 -3.84 22.88 -9.17
N LEU A 186 -3.58 21.57 -9.04
CA LEU A 186 -3.40 20.93 -7.75
C LEU A 186 -2.17 21.48 -7.03
N THR A 187 -2.34 21.79 -5.75
CA THR A 187 -1.21 22.09 -4.86
C THR A 187 -0.60 20.78 -4.38
N ILE A 188 0.70 20.61 -4.58
CA ILE A 188 1.42 19.40 -4.16
C ILE A 188 1.79 19.48 -2.68
N TYR A 189 1.44 18.43 -1.95
CA TYR A 189 1.82 18.20 -0.56
C TYR A 189 2.79 17.02 -0.49
N PHE A 190 3.63 16.97 0.54
CA PHE A 190 4.56 15.87 0.79
C PHE A 190 4.35 15.29 2.18
N GLY A 191 4.47 13.98 2.28
CA GLY A 191 4.07 13.18 3.42
C GLY A 191 4.68 11.78 3.40
N SER A 192 3.97 10.83 4.00
CA SER A 192 4.40 9.44 4.09
C SER A 192 3.85 8.59 2.94
N ALA A 193 4.62 7.61 2.50
CA ALA A 193 4.14 6.51 1.67
C ALA A 193 3.11 5.62 2.39
N TYR A 194 3.13 5.64 3.72
CA TYR A 194 2.27 4.83 4.59
C TYR A 194 1.04 5.59 5.03
N VAL A 195 -0.13 5.01 4.79
CA VAL A 195 -1.44 5.64 4.92
C VAL A 195 -2.46 4.67 5.49
N ALA A 196 -3.49 5.25 6.09
CA ALA A 196 -4.71 4.53 6.43
C ALA A 196 -5.90 5.29 5.83
N VAL A 197 -6.54 4.71 4.81
CA VAL A 197 -7.51 5.39 3.96
C VAL A 197 -8.83 4.63 3.93
N THR A 198 -9.93 5.35 3.71
CA THR A 198 -11.26 4.74 3.64
C THR A 198 -11.51 4.07 2.29
N ARG A 199 -12.45 3.12 2.25
CA ARG A 199 -12.89 2.49 0.99
C ARG A 199 -13.35 3.50 -0.08
N PRO A 200 -14.18 4.51 0.23
CA PRO A 200 -14.54 5.54 -0.74
C PRO A 200 -13.34 6.34 -1.26
N PHE A 201 -12.32 6.57 -0.44
CA PHE A 201 -11.09 7.22 -0.91
C PHE A 201 -10.33 6.33 -1.91
N VAL A 202 -10.28 5.02 -1.70
CA VAL A 202 -9.68 4.08 -2.65
C VAL A 202 -10.46 4.05 -3.98
N GLU A 203 -11.79 4.11 -3.93
CA GLU A 203 -12.64 4.24 -5.12
C GLU A 203 -12.33 5.55 -5.86
N PHE A 204 -12.28 6.67 -5.15
CA PHE A 204 -11.88 7.97 -5.70
C PHE A 204 -10.50 7.92 -6.37
N VAL A 205 -9.49 7.36 -5.71
CA VAL A 205 -8.12 7.23 -6.25
C VAL A 205 -8.10 6.50 -7.60
N LEU A 206 -8.96 5.49 -7.77
CA LEU A 206 -8.95 4.62 -8.94
C LEU A 206 -9.91 5.06 -10.06
N GLN A 207 -10.86 5.96 -9.78
CA GLN A 207 -11.95 6.28 -10.70
C GLN A 207 -12.04 7.78 -11.03
N ASP A 208 -11.63 8.68 -10.14
CA ASP A 208 -11.74 10.13 -10.38
C ASP A 208 -10.66 10.61 -11.34
N GLN A 209 -11.05 11.39 -12.34
CA GLN A 209 -10.14 11.90 -13.37
C GLN A 209 -8.99 12.72 -12.78
N ARG A 210 -9.22 13.47 -11.68
CA ARG A 210 -8.17 14.25 -11.01
C ARG A 210 -7.10 13.34 -10.42
N ALA A 211 -7.51 12.19 -9.86
CA ALA A 211 -6.59 11.21 -9.31
C ALA A 211 -5.81 10.48 -10.41
N ILE A 212 -6.48 10.10 -11.49
CA ILE A 212 -5.86 9.48 -12.68
C ILE A 212 -4.83 10.42 -13.31
N ASP A 213 -5.18 11.69 -13.51
CA ASP A 213 -4.27 12.66 -14.11
C ASP A 213 -3.09 12.98 -13.19
N LEU A 214 -3.31 13.06 -11.86
CA LEU A 214 -2.21 13.24 -10.91
C LEU A 214 -1.27 12.03 -10.92
N LEU A 215 -1.81 10.81 -11.03
CA LEU A 215 -1.00 9.60 -11.12
C LEU A 215 -0.13 9.63 -12.37
N ALA A 216 -0.73 9.93 -13.53
CA ALA A 216 -0.02 10.06 -14.80
C ALA A 216 1.07 11.14 -14.74
N TRP A 217 0.77 12.29 -14.15
CA TRP A 217 1.76 13.34 -13.92
C TRP A 217 2.87 12.92 -12.95
N SER A 218 2.59 12.02 -12.02
CA SER A 218 3.55 11.57 -11.00
C SER A 218 4.50 10.46 -11.48
N GLU A 219 4.26 9.85 -12.66
CA GLU A 219 5.01 8.68 -13.13
C GLU A 219 6.52 8.88 -13.23
N ASP A 220 6.95 10.09 -13.56
CA ASP A 220 8.34 10.49 -13.75
C ASP A 220 8.78 11.54 -12.71
N THR A 221 8.22 11.46 -11.50
CA THR A 221 8.68 12.20 -10.32
C THR A 221 9.52 11.30 -9.41
N TYR A 222 10.23 11.90 -8.45
CA TYR A 222 10.96 11.13 -7.44
C TYR A 222 10.12 10.94 -6.17
N SER A 223 9.97 9.68 -5.75
CA SER A 223 9.16 9.22 -4.60
C SER A 223 7.70 9.70 -4.66
N PRO A 224 6.96 9.33 -5.73
CA PRO A 224 5.57 9.78 -5.89
C PRO A 224 4.62 9.31 -4.79
N ASP A 225 4.93 8.18 -4.16
CA ASP A 225 4.25 7.66 -2.98
C ASP A 225 4.26 8.63 -1.79
N GLU A 226 5.25 9.53 -1.70
CA GLU A 226 5.32 10.54 -0.65
C GLU A 226 4.48 11.79 -0.93
N HIS A 227 3.98 12.02 -2.15
CA HIS A 227 3.12 13.18 -2.43
C HIS A 227 1.72 12.82 -2.91
N PHE A 228 1.54 11.66 -3.54
CA PHE A 228 0.28 11.26 -4.18
C PHE A 228 -0.87 11.20 -3.18
N TRP A 229 -0.71 10.43 -2.10
CA TRP A 229 -1.77 10.22 -1.11
C TRP A 229 -2.21 11.48 -0.39
N VAL A 230 -1.24 12.26 0.10
CA VAL A 230 -1.51 13.48 0.86
C VAL A 230 -2.09 14.56 -0.05
N THR A 231 -1.64 14.66 -1.30
CA THR A 231 -2.20 15.63 -2.26
C THR A 231 -3.65 15.32 -2.58
N LEU A 232 -3.97 14.05 -2.89
CA LEU A 232 -5.33 13.62 -3.19
C LEU A 232 -6.28 13.83 -2.00
N ASN A 233 -5.83 13.58 -0.78
CA ASN A 233 -6.65 13.79 0.42
C ASN A 233 -6.93 15.27 0.74
N ARG A 234 -6.28 16.22 0.06
CA ARG A 234 -6.51 17.66 0.20
C ARG A 234 -7.40 18.24 -0.89
N ILE A 235 -7.82 17.41 -1.85
CA ILE A 235 -8.79 17.82 -2.87
C ILE A 235 -10.16 17.99 -2.18
N PRO A 236 -10.82 19.14 -2.31
CA PRO A 236 -12.19 19.31 -1.82
C PRO A 236 -13.12 18.26 -2.46
N GLY A 237 -13.90 17.60 -1.60
CA GLY A 237 -14.95 16.67 -1.99
C GLY A 237 -16.15 17.37 -2.61
#